data_AF-A0A662R7D8-F1
#
_entry.id   AF-A0A662R7D8-F1
#
_cell.length_a   1.000
_cell.length_b   1.000
_cell.length_c   1.000
_cell.angle_alpha   90.00
_cell.angle_beta   90.00
_cell.angle_gamma   90.00
#
_symmetry.space_group_name_H-M   'P 1'
#
loop_
_entity.id
_entity.type
_entity.pdbx_description
1 polymer ?
#
loop_
_entity_poly.entity_id
_entity_poly.type
_entity_poly.pdbx_seq_one_letter_code
_entity_poly.pdbx_strand_id
1 'polypeptide(L)'
;MEVSRKEEIVRDLIIQHQLVLRGEHVYTRKKLSSDAISDIKKYRNEILKFLRQEKEEQKERWRREKEKKKAKYNELKKQLPKREIKSTPDKKRFNEIMSQIREIKSFSGLESEGLNLAVSSKRERLLKEAQRYCDHDLKTEYSYGYTRDGRREVTRVIRCPKCGLEIIDRKAEKISSEAVWR
;
A
#
# COMPACT_ATOMS: atom_id res chain seq x y z
N MET A 1 -24.43 -29.11 6.12
CA MET A 1 -24.93 -28.88 4.75
C MET A 1 -24.43 -30.04 3.92
N GLU A 2 -25.29 -30.98 3.57
CA GLU A 2 -24.94 -32.08 2.68
C GLU A 2 -24.76 -31.50 1.28
N VAL A 3 -23.55 -31.60 0.72
CA VAL A 3 -23.31 -31.27 -0.68
C VAL A 3 -24.01 -32.34 -1.50
N SER A 4 -24.85 -31.94 -2.46
CA SER A 4 -25.54 -32.92 -3.29
C SER A 4 -24.51 -33.77 -4.03
N ARG A 5 -24.69 -35.09 -4.10
CA ARG A 5 -23.82 -36.02 -4.86
C ARG A 5 -23.56 -35.55 -6.30
N LYS A 6 -24.51 -34.78 -6.87
CA LYS A 6 -24.38 -34.15 -8.19
C LYS A 6 -23.39 -32.98 -8.21
N GLU A 7 -23.33 -32.17 -7.16
CA GLU A 7 -22.38 -31.06 -7.03
C GLU A 7 -20.95 -31.54 -6.83
N GLU A 8 -20.75 -32.65 -6.10
CA GLU A 8 -19.44 -33.29 -5.94
C GLU A 8 -18.89 -33.78 -7.28
N ILE A 9 -19.71 -34.49 -8.07
CA ILE A 9 -19.34 -34.94 -9.42
C ILE A 9 -18.94 -33.76 -10.32
N VAL A 10 -19.69 -32.65 -10.27
CA VAL A 10 -19.38 -31.44 -11.05
C VAL A 10 -18.05 -30.82 -10.62
N ARG A 11 -17.79 -30.73 -9.31
CA ARG A 11 -16.51 -30.21 -8.77
C ARG A 11 -15.34 -31.09 -9.19
N ASP A 12 -15.48 -32.40 -9.07
CA ASP A 12 -14.43 -33.35 -9.44
C ASP A 12 -14.10 -33.26 -10.93
N LEU A 13 -15.11 -33.19 -11.80
CA LEU A 13 -14.91 -32.98 -13.24
C LEU A 13 -14.17 -31.66 -13.53
N ILE A 14 -14.52 -30.58 -12.84
CA ILE A 14 -13.86 -29.28 -12.99
C ILE A 14 -12.39 -29.35 -12.58
N ILE A 15 -12.09 -29.96 -11.42
CA ILE A 15 -10.73 -30.06 -10.88
C ILE A 15 -9.88 -31.01 -11.72
N GLN A 16 -10.37 -32.24 -11.96
CA GLN A 16 -9.66 -33.29 -12.68
C GLN A 16 -9.28 -32.84 -14.10
N HIS A 17 -10.21 -32.18 -14.78
CA HIS A 17 -10.01 -31.70 -16.15
C HIS A 17 -9.59 -30.23 -16.25
N GLN A 18 -9.33 -29.54 -15.13
CA GLN A 18 -8.92 -28.13 -15.09
C GLN A 18 -9.82 -27.23 -15.97
N LEU A 19 -11.13 -27.36 -15.77
CA LEU A 19 -12.12 -26.61 -16.54
C LEU A 19 -12.12 -25.14 -16.08
N VAL A 20 -12.12 -24.22 -17.05
CA VAL A 20 -12.10 -22.78 -16.80
C VAL A 20 -13.09 -22.07 -17.72
N LEU A 21 -13.81 -21.10 -17.16
CA LEU A 21 -14.74 -20.26 -17.90
C LEU A 21 -14.01 -19.07 -18.55
N ARG A 22 -14.12 -18.94 -19.87
CA ARG A 22 -13.71 -17.73 -20.62
C ARG A 22 -14.87 -17.25 -21.48
N GLY A 23 -15.34 -16.03 -21.21
CA GLY A 23 -16.60 -15.54 -21.79
C GLY A 23 -17.76 -16.44 -21.36
N GLU A 24 -18.46 -17.00 -22.35
CA GLU A 24 -19.59 -17.93 -22.15
C GLU A 24 -19.21 -19.41 -22.34
N HIS A 25 -17.95 -19.70 -22.64
CA HIS A 25 -17.49 -21.05 -22.97
C HIS A 25 -16.58 -21.65 -21.89
N VAL A 26 -16.66 -22.96 -21.73
CA VAL A 26 -15.79 -23.75 -20.85
C VAL A 26 -14.63 -24.27 -21.67
N TYR A 27 -13.41 -24.05 -21.17
CA TYR A 27 -12.18 -24.51 -21.78
C TYR A 27 -11.44 -25.43 -20.81
N THR A 28 -10.63 -26.32 -21.36
CA THR A 28 -9.67 -27.14 -20.60
C THR A 28 -8.29 -26.97 -21.21
N ARG A 29 -7.26 -27.12 -20.38
CA ARG A 29 -5.86 -27.23 -20.85
C ARG A 29 -5.41 -28.68 -21.06
N LYS A 30 -6.23 -29.66 -20.67
CA LYS A 30 -5.92 -31.09 -20.78
C LYS A 30 -6.57 -31.68 -22.01
N LYS A 31 -5.90 -32.67 -22.62
CA LYS A 31 -6.56 -33.55 -23.59
C LYS A 31 -7.61 -34.38 -22.85
N LEU A 32 -8.82 -34.44 -23.41
CA LEU A 32 -9.94 -35.19 -22.83
C LEU A 32 -10.08 -36.53 -23.55
N SER A 33 -10.41 -37.59 -22.80
CA SER A 33 -10.90 -38.84 -23.36
C SER A 33 -12.33 -38.68 -23.89
N SER A 34 -12.78 -39.61 -24.74
CA SER A 34 -14.16 -39.67 -25.23
C SER A 34 -15.18 -39.64 -24.09
N ASP A 35 -14.88 -40.39 -23.03
CA ASP A 35 -15.79 -40.58 -21.89
C ASP A 35 -15.88 -39.30 -21.07
N ALA A 36 -14.75 -38.63 -20.83
CA ALA A 36 -14.69 -37.33 -20.18
C ALA A 36 -15.47 -36.26 -20.96
N ILE A 37 -15.42 -36.27 -22.30
CA ILE A 37 -16.20 -35.36 -23.13
C ILE A 37 -17.70 -35.62 -22.96
N SER A 38 -18.12 -36.89 -22.89
CA SER A 38 -19.51 -37.28 -22.66
C SER A 38 -20.01 -36.78 -21.30
N ASP A 39 -19.23 -37.00 -20.24
CA ASP A 39 -19.56 -36.56 -18.89
C ASP A 39 -19.62 -35.04 -18.76
N ILE A 40 -18.67 -34.31 -19.35
CA ILE A 40 -18.68 -32.84 -19.37
C ILE A 40 -19.91 -32.32 -20.13
N LYS A 41 -20.30 -32.95 -21.24
CA LYS A 41 -21.51 -32.57 -21.97
C LYS A 41 -22.77 -32.82 -21.15
N LYS A 42 -22.83 -33.95 -20.43
CA LYS A 42 -23.95 -34.32 -19.56
C LYS A 42 -24.19 -33.31 -18.44
N TYR A 43 -23.13 -32.75 -17.86
CA TYR A 43 -23.21 -31.78 -16.75
C TYR A 43 -22.90 -30.33 -17.18
N ARG A 44 -23.00 -30.01 -18.47
CA ARG A 44 -22.54 -28.72 -19.03
C ARG A 44 -23.17 -27.52 -18.31
N ASN A 45 -24.46 -27.56 -18.04
CA ASN A 45 -25.19 -26.42 -17.47
C ASN A 45 -24.80 -26.19 -16.01
N GLU A 46 -24.62 -27.27 -15.25
CA GLU A 46 -24.19 -27.26 -13.86
C GLU A 46 -22.74 -26.79 -13.75
N ILE A 47 -21.84 -27.28 -14.62
CA ILE A 47 -20.46 -26.82 -14.70
C ILE A 47 -20.42 -25.31 -15.00
N LEU A 48 -21.21 -24.84 -15.98
CA LEU A 48 -21.30 -23.42 -16.30
C LEU A 48 -21.82 -22.58 -15.13
N LYS A 49 -22.87 -23.05 -14.45
CA LYS A 49 -23.44 -22.36 -13.28
C LYS A 49 -22.42 -22.27 -12.15
N PHE A 50 -21.72 -23.37 -11.86
CA PHE A 50 -20.70 -23.44 -10.82
C PHE A 50 -19.54 -22.49 -11.10
N LEU A 51 -18.96 -22.54 -12.31
CA LEU A 51 -17.83 -21.68 -12.68
C LEU A 51 -18.21 -20.19 -12.73
N ARG A 52 -19.46 -19.85 -13.09
CA ARG A 52 -19.96 -18.46 -13.02
C ARG A 52 -20.06 -17.99 -11.57
N GLN A 53 -20.62 -18.81 -10.70
CA GLN A 53 -20.75 -18.51 -9.28
C GLN A 53 -19.37 -18.32 -8.62
N GLU A 54 -18.44 -19.24 -8.82
CA GLU A 54 -17.07 -19.08 -8.29
C GLU A 54 -16.39 -17.81 -8.78
N LYS A 55 -16.58 -17.44 -10.06
CA LYS A 55 -16.02 -16.22 -10.62
C LYS A 55 -16.59 -14.96 -9.95
N GLU A 56 -17.89 -14.92 -9.70
CA GLU A 56 -18.52 -13.80 -8.98
C GLU A 56 -18.10 -13.77 -7.52
N GLU A 57 -18.06 -14.90 -6.83
CA GLU A 57 -17.55 -15.00 -5.45
C GLU A 57 -16.10 -14.56 -5.34
N GLN A 58 -15.25 -14.93 -6.31
CA GLN A 58 -13.88 -14.44 -6.38
C GLN A 58 -13.84 -12.93 -6.60
N LYS A 59 -14.61 -12.38 -7.55
CA LYS A 59 -14.69 -10.92 -7.75
C LYS A 59 -15.12 -10.19 -6.49
N GLU A 60 -16.12 -10.71 -5.78
CA GLU A 60 -16.61 -10.12 -4.55
C GLU A 60 -15.56 -10.20 -3.44
N ARG A 61 -14.89 -11.35 -3.28
CA ARG A 61 -13.77 -11.51 -2.34
C ARG A 61 -12.67 -10.50 -2.62
N TRP A 62 -12.28 -10.35 -3.89
CA TRP A 62 -11.30 -9.36 -4.32
C TRP A 62 -11.76 -7.92 -4.03
N ARG A 63 -13.04 -7.61 -4.22
CA ARG A 63 -13.62 -6.29 -3.88
C ARG A 63 -13.53 -6.03 -2.38
N ARG A 64 -13.98 -6.98 -1.55
CA ARG A 64 -13.91 -6.90 -0.08
C ARG A 64 -12.47 -6.75 0.41
N GLU A 65 -11.51 -7.45 -0.20
CA GLU A 65 -10.09 -7.28 0.14
C GLU A 65 -9.53 -5.91 -0.25
N LYS A 66 -9.91 -5.37 -1.41
CA LYS A 66 -9.54 -4.01 -1.82
C LYS A 66 -10.11 -2.97 -0.86
N GLU A 67 -11.35 -3.13 -0.43
CA GLU A 67 -11.99 -2.25 0.56
C GLU A 67 -11.30 -2.32 1.92
N LYS A 68 -11.00 -3.54 2.42
CA LYS A 68 -10.21 -3.73 3.63
C LYS A 68 -8.83 -3.07 3.53
N LYS A 69 -8.15 -3.22 2.39
CA LYS A 69 -6.86 -2.56 2.13
C LYS A 69 -6.98 -1.03 2.19
N LYS A 70 -7.98 -0.47 1.50
CA LYS A 70 -8.27 0.98 1.50
C LYS A 70 -8.58 1.50 2.90
N ALA A 71 -9.37 0.76 3.69
CA ALA A 71 -9.70 1.11 5.06
C ALA A 71 -8.44 1.21 5.95
N LYS A 72 -7.54 0.20 5.88
CA LYS A 72 -6.29 0.23 6.65
C LYS A 72 -5.40 1.43 6.28
N TYR A 73 -5.25 1.73 4.99
CA TYR A 73 -4.46 2.90 4.57
C TYR A 73 -5.09 4.22 5.01
N ASN A 74 -6.43 4.32 4.99
CA ASN A 74 -7.13 5.49 5.53
C ASN A 74 -6.92 5.64 7.04
N GLU A 75 -6.87 4.54 7.79
CA GLU A 75 -6.58 4.56 9.22
C GLU A 75 -5.16 5.04 9.50
N LEU A 76 -4.16 4.49 8.79
CA LEU A 76 -2.77 4.96 8.88
C LEU A 76 -2.64 6.45 8.52
N LYS A 77 -3.37 6.91 7.50
CA LYS A 77 -3.41 8.32 7.10
C LYS A 77 -3.98 9.22 8.21
N LYS A 78 -5.00 8.77 8.95
CA LYS A 78 -5.56 9.53 10.09
C LYS A 78 -4.60 9.63 11.28
N GLN A 79 -3.68 8.67 11.42
CA GLN A 79 -2.66 8.66 12.46
C GLN A 79 -1.46 9.57 12.14
N LEU A 80 -1.37 10.12 10.93
CA LEU A 80 -0.38 11.14 10.62
C LEU A 80 -0.67 12.42 11.42
N PRO A 81 0.37 13.13 11.89
CA PRO A 81 0.16 14.34 12.68
C PRO A 81 -0.66 15.36 11.90
N LYS A 82 -1.69 15.94 12.51
CA LYS A 82 -2.37 17.10 11.93
C LYS A 82 -1.38 18.27 11.95
N ARG A 83 -1.02 18.77 10.78
CA ARG A 83 -0.18 19.96 10.64
C ARG A 83 -1.06 21.12 10.18
N GLU A 84 -1.37 22.02 11.09
CA GLU A 84 -1.86 23.35 10.73
C GLU A 84 -0.63 24.20 10.41
N ILE A 85 -0.35 24.36 9.12
CA ILE A 85 0.73 25.27 8.70
C ILE A 85 0.14 26.68 8.74
N LYS A 86 0.17 27.31 9.93
CA LYS A 86 -0.08 28.75 10.05
C LYS A 86 1.16 29.44 9.49
N SER A 87 1.12 29.76 8.19
CA SER A 87 2.17 30.56 7.57
C SER A 87 2.03 32.00 8.09
N THR A 88 3.11 32.50 8.69
CA THR A 88 3.31 33.92 8.96
C THR A 88 4.45 34.37 8.06
N PRO A 89 4.16 34.83 6.83
CA PRO A 89 5.18 35.19 5.86
C PRO A 89 6.20 36.19 6.42
N ASP A 90 7.47 35.79 6.48
CA ASP A 90 8.57 36.69 6.85
C ASP A 90 9.83 36.31 6.06
N LYS A 91 10.07 37.04 4.98
CA LYS A 91 11.21 36.76 4.09
C LYS A 91 12.57 36.99 4.75
N LYS A 92 12.68 37.94 5.69
CA LYS A 92 13.96 38.20 6.37
C LYS A 92 14.31 37.03 7.26
N ARG A 93 13.37 36.63 8.12
CA ARG A 93 13.54 35.51 9.04
C ARG A 93 13.70 34.17 8.32
N PHE A 94 12.98 33.99 7.21
CA PHE A 94 13.18 32.83 6.33
C PHE A 94 14.61 32.75 5.81
N ASN A 95 15.13 33.85 5.26
CA ASN A 95 16.49 33.90 4.71
C ASN A 95 17.55 33.69 5.79
N GLU A 96 17.37 34.25 6.98
CA GLU A 96 18.26 34.03 8.14
C GLU A 96 18.35 32.54 8.51
N ILE A 97 17.22 31.85 8.63
CA ILE A 97 17.19 30.41 8.95
C ILE A 97 17.83 29.60 7.83
N MET A 98 17.55 29.92 6.57
CA MET A 98 18.16 29.22 5.44
C MET A 98 19.67 29.41 5.36
N SER A 99 20.18 30.60 5.73
CA SER A 99 21.62 30.83 5.88
C SER A 99 22.22 29.98 7.00
N GLN A 100 21.57 29.92 8.17
CA GLN A 100 22.00 29.04 9.27
C GLN A 100 22.07 27.57 8.84
N ILE A 101 21.12 27.09 8.03
CA ILE A 101 21.13 25.72 7.50
C ILE A 101 22.35 25.48 6.60
N ARG A 102 22.72 26.46 5.77
CA ARG A 102 23.90 26.36 4.88
C ARG A 102 25.22 26.34 5.67
N GLU A 103 25.26 27.00 6.81
CA GLU A 103 26.44 27.06 7.68
C GLU A 103 26.65 25.79 8.52
N ILE A 104 25.64 24.90 8.60
CA ILE A 104 25.78 23.62 9.30
C ILE A 104 26.75 22.72 8.53
N LYS A 105 27.95 22.53 9.10
CA LYS A 105 28.96 21.60 8.60
C LYS A 105 28.66 20.17 9.05
N SER A 106 28.89 19.21 8.17
CA SER A 106 28.93 17.78 8.51
C SER A 106 30.32 17.37 8.99
N PHE A 107 30.39 16.40 9.87
CA PHE A 107 31.65 15.88 10.41
C PHE A 107 32.03 14.56 9.73
N SER A 108 33.29 14.37 9.34
CA SER A 108 33.81 13.13 8.77
C SER A 108 34.65 12.34 9.78
N GLY A 109 34.57 11.00 9.76
CA GLY A 109 35.32 10.10 10.66
C GLY A 109 34.46 8.95 11.21
N LEU A 110 35.10 7.92 11.78
CA LEU A 110 34.41 6.78 12.40
C LEU A 110 33.66 7.16 13.69
N GLU A 111 34.13 8.19 14.41
CA GLU A 111 33.50 8.68 15.65
C GLU A 111 32.47 9.80 15.41
N SER A 112 32.26 10.21 14.15
CA SER A 112 31.42 11.36 13.82
C SER A 112 29.93 11.04 13.70
N GLU A 113 29.51 9.77 13.82
CA GLU A 113 28.11 9.36 13.70
C GLU A 113 27.20 10.06 14.72
N GLY A 114 27.63 10.15 15.99
CA GLY A 114 26.90 10.84 17.05
C GLY A 114 26.78 12.35 16.81
N LEU A 115 27.85 12.97 16.30
CA LEU A 115 27.86 14.40 15.95
C LEU A 115 26.96 14.69 14.74
N ASN A 116 26.97 13.80 13.75
CA ASN A 116 26.14 13.89 12.56
C ASN A 116 24.65 13.68 12.86
N LEU A 117 24.31 12.87 13.87
CA LEU A 117 22.95 12.77 14.40
C LEU A 117 22.47 14.11 14.99
N ALA A 118 23.28 14.76 15.81
CA ALA A 118 22.95 16.07 16.37
C ALA A 118 22.82 17.16 15.30
N VAL A 119 23.74 17.16 14.32
CA VAL A 119 23.70 18.03 13.13
C VAL A 119 22.41 17.82 12.33
N SER A 120 22.06 16.57 12.06
CA SER A 120 20.83 16.20 11.33
C SER A 120 19.59 16.68 12.07
N SER A 121 19.52 16.48 13.39
CA SER A 121 18.42 16.93 14.23
C SER A 121 18.28 18.46 14.24
N LYS A 122 19.40 19.19 14.37
CA LYS A 122 19.41 20.66 14.30
C LYS A 122 18.93 21.15 12.94
N ARG A 123 19.41 20.56 11.85
CA ARG A 123 19.00 20.90 10.48
C ARG A 123 17.49 20.67 10.29
N GLU A 124 16.97 19.53 10.75
CA GLU A 124 15.55 19.22 10.67
C GLU A 124 14.69 20.23 11.45
N ARG A 125 15.15 20.66 12.64
CA ARG A 125 14.49 21.69 13.43
C ARG A 125 14.43 23.03 12.70
N LEU A 126 15.54 23.48 12.13
CA LEU A 126 15.59 24.74 11.37
C LEU A 126 14.70 24.69 10.11
N LEU A 127 14.67 23.56 9.40
CA LEU A 127 13.79 23.40 8.23
C LEU A 127 12.30 23.49 8.62
N LYS A 128 11.91 22.90 9.75
CA LYS A 128 10.55 23.02 10.32
C LYS A 128 10.21 24.46 10.69
N GLU A 129 11.20 25.22 11.16
CA GLU A 129 11.03 26.62 11.51
C GLU A 129 10.90 27.50 10.25
N ALA A 130 11.80 27.33 9.27
CA ALA A 130 11.77 28.06 8.00
C ALA A 130 10.42 27.95 7.29
N GLN A 131 9.79 26.78 7.35
CA GLN A 131 8.51 26.56 6.69
C GLN A 131 7.36 27.43 7.24
N ARG A 132 7.43 27.86 8.50
CA ARG A 132 6.43 28.78 9.08
C ARG A 132 6.46 30.16 8.42
N TYR A 133 7.59 30.51 7.82
CA TYR A 133 7.84 31.81 7.20
C TYR A 133 7.78 31.76 5.67
N CYS A 134 7.58 30.57 5.09
CA CYS A 134 7.43 30.38 3.65
C CYS A 134 6.04 30.88 3.20
N ASP A 135 6.02 31.77 2.21
CA ASP A 135 4.82 32.39 1.62
C ASP A 135 4.29 31.64 0.40
N HIS A 136 4.91 30.54 0.02
CA HIS A 136 4.57 29.77 -1.18
C HIS A 136 3.56 28.66 -0.89
N ASP A 137 2.79 28.32 -1.92
CA ASP A 137 1.88 27.18 -1.88
C ASP A 137 2.62 25.86 -1.64
N LEU A 138 2.22 25.17 -0.57
CA LEU A 138 2.75 23.88 -0.19
C LEU A 138 1.94 22.77 -0.86
N LYS A 139 2.61 21.89 -1.58
CA LYS A 139 2.01 20.69 -2.17
C LYS A 139 2.11 19.53 -1.20
N THR A 140 0.99 18.83 -0.98
CA THR A 140 0.96 17.62 -0.15
C THR A 140 0.72 16.39 -1.01
N GLU A 141 1.63 15.43 -0.95
CA GLU A 141 1.57 14.16 -1.67
C GLU A 141 1.54 13.00 -0.68
N TYR A 142 0.75 11.97 -1.00
CA TYR A 142 0.67 10.74 -0.20
C TYR A 142 1.18 9.56 -1.03
N SER A 143 2.13 8.83 -0.49
CA SER A 143 2.60 7.55 -1.01
C SER A 143 2.11 6.41 -0.11
N TYR A 144 1.62 5.34 -0.73
CA TYR A 144 1.16 4.13 -0.08
C TYR A 144 2.10 3.01 -0.48
N GLY A 145 2.71 2.35 0.51
CA GLY A 145 3.70 1.33 0.23
C GLY A 145 3.83 0.33 1.37
N TYR A 146 4.97 -0.36 1.35
CA TYR A 146 5.37 -1.30 2.38
C TYR A 146 6.75 -0.91 2.90
N THR A 147 6.93 -1.07 4.21
CA THR A 147 8.22 -1.06 4.87
C THR A 147 9.09 -2.23 4.38
N ARG A 148 10.40 -2.19 4.66
CA ARG A 148 11.34 -3.27 4.29
C ARG A 148 10.95 -4.62 4.87
N ASP A 149 10.32 -4.61 6.05
CA ASP A 149 9.80 -5.77 6.76
C ASP A 149 8.34 -6.13 6.38
N GLY A 150 7.80 -5.54 5.31
CA GLY A 150 6.53 -5.97 4.71
C GLY A 150 5.26 -5.40 5.36
N ARG A 151 5.37 -4.55 6.39
CA ARG A 151 4.23 -3.84 6.98
C ARG A 151 3.78 -2.69 6.08
N ARG A 152 2.48 -2.39 6.06
CA ARG A 152 1.97 -1.25 5.27
C ARG A 152 2.47 0.07 5.84
N GLU A 153 2.80 1.00 4.95
CA GLU A 153 3.28 2.34 5.29
C GLU A 153 2.53 3.39 4.46
N VAL A 154 2.20 4.51 5.11
CA VAL A 154 1.79 5.75 4.47
C VAL A 154 2.87 6.79 4.71
N THR A 155 3.37 7.37 3.62
CA THR A 155 4.27 8.52 3.66
C THR A 155 3.54 9.74 3.14
N ARG A 156 3.52 10.83 3.91
CA ARG A 156 3.06 12.15 3.48
C ARG A 156 4.27 13.05 3.26
N VAL A 157 4.40 13.59 2.05
CA VAL A 157 5.41 14.58 1.71
C VAL A 157 4.72 15.93 1.53
N ILE A 158 5.10 16.92 2.32
CA ILE A 158 4.65 18.32 2.18
C ILE A 158 5.83 19.11 1.67
N ARG A 159 5.76 19.60 0.42
CA ARG A 159 6.88 20.29 -0.22
C ARG A 159 6.52 21.69 -0.73
N CYS A 160 7.46 22.61 -0.57
CA CYS A 160 7.43 23.90 -1.26
C CYS A 160 8.20 23.77 -2.60
N PRO A 161 7.54 23.90 -3.76
CA PRO A 161 8.21 23.75 -5.06
C PRO A 161 9.22 24.86 -5.36
N LYS A 162 9.11 26.03 -4.72
CA LYS A 162 10.03 27.16 -4.93
C LYS A 162 11.23 27.15 -3.99
N CYS A 163 11.00 26.85 -2.72
CA CYS A 163 12.06 26.85 -1.70
C CYS A 163 12.78 25.52 -1.55
N GLY A 164 12.24 24.43 -2.09
CA GLY A 164 12.78 23.07 -1.91
C GLY A 164 12.62 22.52 -0.49
N LEU A 165 11.88 23.21 0.39
CA LEU A 165 11.56 22.71 1.73
C LEU A 165 10.63 21.51 1.63
N GLU A 166 10.96 20.43 2.34
CA GLU A 166 10.12 19.24 2.44
C GLU A 166 9.97 18.77 3.89
N ILE A 167 8.75 18.35 4.22
CA ILE A 167 8.48 17.52 5.40
C ILE A 167 8.09 16.15 4.90
N ILE A 168 8.68 15.12 5.49
CA ILE A 168 8.29 13.75 5.29
C ILE A 168 7.73 13.22 6.61
N ASP A 169 6.44 12.95 6.67
CA ASP A 169 5.82 12.25 7.79
C ASP A 169 5.54 10.81 7.37
N ARG A 170 5.95 9.83 8.17
CA ARG A 170 5.75 8.40 7.89
C ARG A 170 4.94 7.74 8.99
N LYS A 171 4.04 6.85 8.62
CA LYS A 171 3.33 5.98 9.54
C LYS A 171 3.21 4.58 8.99
N ALA A 172 3.76 3.61 9.72
CA ALA A 172 3.64 2.20 9.43
C ALA A 172 2.69 1.50 10.41
N GLU A 173 2.17 0.34 10.00
CA GLU A 173 1.46 -0.57 10.91
C GLU A 173 2.36 -0.92 12.12
N LYS A 174 1.73 -1.10 13.29
CA LYS A 174 2.45 -1.57 14.48
C LYS A 174 2.96 -3.00 14.23
N ILE A 175 4.14 -3.31 14.75
CA ILE A 175 4.65 -4.68 14.79
C ILE A 175 3.71 -5.47 15.71
N SER A 176 3.18 -6.61 15.24
CA SER A 176 2.42 -7.50 16.10
C SER A 176 3.38 -8.10 17.13
N SER A 177 2.92 -8.26 18.37
CA SER A 177 3.71 -8.85 19.46
C SER A 177 4.22 -10.27 19.14
N GLU A 178 3.58 -10.95 18.19
CA GLU A 178 3.95 -12.29 17.70
C GLU A 178 5.16 -12.29 16.75
N ALA A 179 5.51 -11.14 16.15
CA ALA A 179 6.60 -11.03 15.18
C ALA A 179 7.97 -10.71 15.81
N VAL A 180 8.05 -10.58 17.13
CA VAL A 180 9.32 -10.45 17.85
C VAL A 180 9.91 -11.85 18.01
N TRP A 181 10.78 -12.24 17.07
CA TRP A 181 11.59 -13.45 17.23
C TRP A 181 12.46 -13.28 18.49
N ARG A 182 12.37 -14.25 19.41
CA ARG A 182 13.30 -14.39 20.53
C ARG A 182 14.59 -15.02 20.05
#